data_AF-A0A359KMJ6-F1
#
_entry.id   AF-A0A359KMJ6-F1
#
_cell.length_a   1.000
_cell.length_b   1.000
_cell.length_c   1.000
_cell.angle_alpha   90.00
_cell.angle_beta   90.00
_cell.angle_gamma   90.00
#
_symmetry.space_group_name_H-M   'P 1'
#
loop_
_entity.id
_entity.type
_entity.pdbx_description
1 polymer ?
#
loop_
_entity_poly.entity_id
_entity_poly.type
_entity_poly.pdbx_seq_one_letter_code
_entity_poly.pdbx_strand_id
1 'polypeptide(L)'
;VVIQVTRPEGTVVLNADDPLVLAQRARVRASIALTSQDANNPAIQAHVADGGWAVVRDLDEVVLLEGESRTLLFNLSDAPMTYAGRARHMVENVLAASAAALSLGISHADLARGVATFTPDVRHNVGRLNVYGLDGRLVVVDYAHNESGLQSLIEFSRSLMSPGHRLRVIVGTAGDRQDSVFVALGHVAAAGADMVYLKETPKYLRGRPAGEGVAIMRGVIEAAGAGGRLYDVALGEYDALLAALDASEPGDAIAIMCVDEQLRIFGMLRDRGARPWVESAASSSSGQDA
;
A
#
# COMPACT_ATOMS: atom_id res chain seq x y z
N VAL A 1 -15.77 2.57 17.88
CA VAL A 1 -15.43 1.92 19.18
C VAL A 1 -14.09 2.40 19.70
N VAL A 2 -12.98 2.28 18.96
CA VAL A 2 -11.64 2.69 19.45
C VAL A 2 -11.55 4.18 19.82
N ILE A 3 -12.05 5.08 18.98
CA ILE A 3 -11.97 6.53 19.21
C ILE A 3 -12.78 7.04 20.41
N GLN A 4 -13.74 6.25 20.91
CA GLN A 4 -14.62 6.62 22.02
C GLN A 4 -14.09 6.15 23.37
N VAL A 5 -13.05 5.32 23.38
CA VAL A 5 -12.43 4.77 24.60
C VAL A 5 -11.09 5.44 24.93
N THR A 6 -10.62 6.37 24.10
CA THR A 6 -9.44 7.20 24.39
C THR A 6 -9.69 8.04 25.64
N ARG A 7 -8.71 8.06 26.55
CA ARG A 7 -8.79 8.87 27.78
C ARG A 7 -8.83 10.37 27.46
N PRO A 8 -9.39 11.22 28.33
CA PRO A 8 -9.47 12.66 28.11
C PRO A 8 -8.12 13.31 27.78
N GLU A 9 -7.05 12.85 28.43
CA GLU A 9 -5.67 13.31 28.23
C GLU A 9 -4.96 12.69 27.02
N GLY A 10 -5.61 11.76 26.32
CA GLY A 10 -5.06 11.13 25.12
C GLY A 10 -5.35 11.92 23.84
N THR A 11 -4.86 11.39 22.72
CA THR A 11 -5.10 11.93 21.37
C THR A 11 -5.72 10.87 20.48
N VAL A 12 -6.69 11.26 19.65
CA VAL A 12 -7.20 10.47 18.54
C VAL A 12 -6.62 11.01 17.25
N VAL A 13 -5.91 10.16 16.50
CA VAL A 13 -5.40 10.47 15.17
C VAL A 13 -6.47 10.10 14.13
N LEU A 14 -6.85 11.04 13.27
CA LEU A 14 -7.86 10.83 12.23
C LEU A 14 -7.30 11.24 10.85
N ASN A 15 -7.45 10.36 9.87
CA ASN A 15 -7.18 10.70 8.47
C ASN A 15 -8.29 11.62 7.93
N ALA A 16 -7.90 12.83 7.53
CA ALA A 16 -8.81 13.83 6.97
C ALA A 16 -9.12 13.61 5.49
N ASP A 17 -8.37 12.73 4.79
CA ASP A 17 -8.61 12.40 3.39
C ASP A 17 -9.74 11.37 3.21
N ASP A 18 -10.11 10.64 4.28
CA ASP A 18 -11.27 9.76 4.29
C ASP A 18 -12.45 10.46 4.99
N PRO A 19 -13.52 10.83 4.25
CA PRO A 19 -14.68 11.50 4.84
C PRO A 19 -15.37 10.70 5.95
N LEU A 20 -15.34 9.36 5.89
CA LEU A 20 -15.95 8.49 6.91
C LEU A 20 -15.14 8.53 8.21
N VAL A 21 -13.81 8.61 8.10
CA VAL A 21 -12.90 8.77 9.23
C VAL A 21 -13.01 10.18 9.80
N LEU A 22 -12.96 11.21 8.95
CA LEU A 22 -13.08 12.61 9.38
C LEU A 22 -14.41 12.88 10.09
N ALA A 23 -15.52 12.32 9.60
CA ALA A 23 -16.83 12.46 10.24
C ALA A 23 -16.86 11.90 11.67
N GLN A 24 -15.94 10.99 12.03
CA GLN A 24 -15.85 10.46 13.38
C GLN A 24 -15.43 11.51 14.43
N ARG A 25 -14.83 12.64 14.02
CA ARG A 25 -14.39 13.70 14.94
C ARG A 25 -15.50 14.19 15.87
N ALA A 26 -16.75 14.20 15.39
CA ALA A 26 -17.92 14.61 16.16
C ALA A 26 -18.22 13.70 17.37
N ARG A 27 -17.61 12.52 17.42
CA ARG A 27 -17.79 11.52 18.49
C ARG A 27 -16.58 11.43 19.42
N VAL A 28 -15.54 12.22 19.19
CA VAL A 28 -14.30 12.21 19.97
C VAL A 28 -14.40 13.25 21.09
N ARG A 29 -14.00 12.85 22.30
CA ARG A 29 -13.93 13.74 23.48
C ARG A 29 -12.50 14.12 23.87
N ALA A 30 -11.52 13.33 23.41
CA ALA A 30 -10.10 13.55 23.64
C ALA A 30 -9.54 14.59 22.66
N SER A 31 -8.25 14.92 22.76
CA SER A 31 -7.59 15.76 21.75
C SER A 31 -7.60 15.07 20.38
N ILE A 32 -7.62 15.84 19.30
CA ILE A 32 -7.63 15.33 17.92
C ILE A 32 -6.39 15.85 17.18
N ALA A 33 -5.64 14.92 16.59
CA ALA A 33 -4.64 15.21 15.58
C ALA A 33 -5.19 14.76 14.22
N LEU A 34 -5.19 15.65 13.23
CA LEU A 34 -5.57 15.27 11.88
C LEU A 34 -4.34 14.93 11.03
N THR A 35 -4.52 14.05 10.05
CA THR A 35 -3.50 13.75 9.05
C THR A 35 -4.05 13.91 7.65
N SER A 36 -3.22 14.31 6.69
CA SER A 36 -3.65 14.50 5.29
C SER A 36 -2.45 14.41 4.35
N GLN A 37 -2.63 13.82 3.18
CA GLN A 37 -1.65 13.90 2.09
C GLN A 37 -1.63 15.27 1.39
N ASP A 38 -2.56 16.16 1.74
CA ASP A 38 -2.65 17.52 1.22
C ASP A 38 -2.63 18.54 2.37
N ALA A 39 -1.58 19.35 2.43
CA ALA A 39 -1.46 20.45 3.38
C ALA A 39 -2.54 21.53 3.19
N ASN A 40 -3.12 21.65 1.99
CA ASN A 40 -4.20 22.59 1.68
C ASN A 40 -5.60 22.02 1.93
N ASN A 41 -5.71 20.78 2.45
CA ASN A 41 -6.99 20.16 2.76
C ASN A 41 -7.81 21.10 3.68
N PRO A 42 -9.01 21.55 3.27
CA PRO A 42 -9.79 22.52 4.03
C PRO A 42 -10.12 22.09 5.46
N ALA A 43 -10.25 20.78 5.69
CA ALA A 43 -10.48 20.24 7.03
C ALA A 43 -9.26 20.39 7.94
N ILE A 44 -8.05 20.28 7.39
CA ILE A 44 -6.81 20.56 8.12
C ILE A 44 -6.73 22.03 8.48
N GLN A 45 -6.93 22.91 7.51
CA GLN A 45 -6.83 24.36 7.71
C GLN A 45 -7.82 24.85 8.79
N ALA A 46 -9.07 24.39 8.74
CA ALA A 46 -10.06 24.72 9.77
C ALA A 46 -9.68 24.15 11.15
N HIS A 47 -9.20 22.91 11.21
CA HIS A 47 -8.81 22.26 12.47
C HIS A 47 -7.63 22.97 13.15
N VAL A 48 -6.61 23.37 12.38
CA VAL A 48 -5.45 24.10 12.89
C VAL A 48 -5.84 25.51 13.34
N ALA A 49 -6.72 26.19 12.59
CA ALA A 49 -7.24 27.51 12.97
C ALA A 49 -8.05 27.49 14.28
N ASP A 50 -8.74 26.38 14.57
CA ASP A 50 -9.49 26.16 15.82
C ASP A 50 -8.58 25.74 17.00
N GLY A 51 -7.26 25.78 16.84
CA GLY A 51 -6.27 25.45 17.87
C GLY A 51 -5.91 23.97 17.94
N GLY A 52 -6.34 23.16 16.97
CA GLY A 52 -5.85 21.81 16.77
C GLY A 52 -4.48 21.77 16.10
N TRP A 53 -3.94 20.57 15.92
CA TRP A 53 -2.70 20.34 15.19
C TRP A 53 -2.85 19.17 14.21
N ALA A 54 -1.96 19.14 13.23
CA ALA A 54 -2.00 18.14 12.16
C ALA A 54 -0.61 17.72 11.69
N VAL A 55 -0.50 16.48 11.20
CA VAL A 55 0.68 16.01 10.45
C VAL A 55 0.29 15.78 9.01
N VAL A 56 0.88 16.54 8.10
CA VAL A 56 0.50 16.53 6.68
C VAL A 56 1.69 16.30 5.77
N ARG A 57 1.40 15.83 4.56
CA ARG A 57 2.33 15.91 3.44
C ARG A 57 2.20 17.29 2.79
N ASP A 58 3.35 17.93 2.57
CA ASP A 58 3.49 19.15 1.79
C ASP A 58 4.58 18.91 0.74
N LEU A 59 4.19 18.67 -0.51
CA LEU A 59 5.06 18.17 -1.57
C LEU A 59 5.79 16.89 -1.16
N ASP A 60 7.12 16.94 -0.96
CA ASP A 60 7.95 15.80 -0.55
C ASP A 60 8.31 15.85 0.95
N GLU A 61 7.77 16.83 1.68
CA GLU A 61 7.99 17.00 3.11
C GLU A 61 6.82 16.43 3.92
N VAL A 62 7.13 15.86 5.08
CA VAL A 62 6.16 15.60 6.14
C VAL A 62 6.33 16.66 7.21
N VAL A 63 5.26 17.39 7.51
CA VAL A 63 5.30 18.57 8.37
C VAL A 63 4.23 18.50 9.46
N LEU A 64 4.58 19.06 10.62
CA LEU A 64 3.66 19.36 11.71
C LEU A 64 3.13 20.78 11.54
N LEU A 65 1.81 20.92 11.56
CA LEU A 65 1.09 22.20 11.58
C LEU A 65 0.43 22.40 12.95
N GLU A 66 0.74 23.51 13.61
CA GLU A 66 0.15 23.90 14.90
C GLU A 66 0.10 25.43 15.00
N GLY A 67 -1.11 25.99 15.07
CA GLY A 67 -1.32 27.44 14.95
C GLY A 67 -0.71 27.99 13.65
N GLU A 68 0.14 29.01 13.76
CA GLU A 68 0.89 29.57 12.62
C GLU A 68 2.22 28.84 12.34
N SER A 69 2.58 27.84 13.15
CA SER A 69 3.86 27.14 13.05
C SER A 69 3.79 26.01 12.05
N ARG A 70 4.79 25.98 11.15
CA ARG A 70 5.09 24.85 10.25
C ARG A 70 6.45 24.28 10.60
N THR A 71 6.47 23.04 11.08
CA THR A 71 7.71 22.35 11.47
C THR A 71 7.96 21.16 10.55
N LEU A 72 9.11 21.16 9.85
CA LEU A 72 9.56 19.99 9.10
C LEU A 72 9.89 18.84 10.06
N LEU A 73 9.29 17.66 9.81
CA LEU A 73 9.58 16.44 10.55
C LEU A 73 10.64 15.61 9.83
N PHE A 74 10.44 15.33 8.53
CA PHE A 74 11.36 14.62 7.65
C PHE A 74 10.91 14.72 6.18
N ASN A 75 11.79 14.37 5.24
CA ASN A 75 11.41 14.22 3.82
C ASN A 75 10.91 12.80 3.55
N LEU A 76 10.02 12.64 2.58
CA LEU A 76 9.55 11.32 2.13
C LEU A 76 10.69 10.46 1.56
N SER A 77 11.73 11.09 0.99
CA SER A 77 12.97 10.39 0.58
C SER A 77 13.72 9.74 1.73
N ASP A 78 13.56 10.26 2.95
CA ASP A 78 14.17 9.74 4.17
C ASP A 78 13.28 8.69 4.84
N ALA A 79 12.13 8.36 4.26
CA ALA A 79 11.15 7.40 4.77
C ALA A 79 11.03 6.18 3.82
N PRO A 80 11.88 5.14 3.97
CA PRO A 80 11.97 4.03 3.02
C PRO A 80 10.64 3.33 2.73
N MET A 81 9.76 3.23 3.72
CA MET A 81 8.42 2.64 3.57
C MET A 81 7.53 3.35 2.55
N THR A 82 7.79 4.63 2.27
CA THR A 82 6.94 5.43 1.38
C THR A 82 7.37 5.36 -0.07
N TYR A 83 8.56 4.79 -0.36
CA TYR A 83 9.17 4.81 -1.69
C TYR A 83 9.25 6.23 -2.25
N ALA A 84 9.87 7.14 -1.50
CA ALA A 84 9.91 8.58 -1.80
C ALA A 84 8.52 9.17 -2.13
N GLY A 85 7.49 8.73 -1.40
CA GLY A 85 6.11 9.19 -1.59
C GLY A 85 5.32 8.53 -2.73
N ARG A 86 5.89 7.54 -3.45
CA ARG A 86 5.19 6.79 -4.50
C ARG A 86 4.13 5.84 -3.94
N ALA A 87 4.35 5.29 -2.75
CA ALA A 87 3.38 4.43 -2.07
C ALA A 87 2.39 5.28 -1.24
N ARG A 88 1.33 5.80 -1.87
CA ARG A 88 0.33 6.72 -1.25
C ARG A 88 -0.20 6.24 0.11
N HIS A 89 -0.64 4.99 0.20
CA HIS A 89 -1.16 4.43 1.45
C HIS A 89 -0.07 4.28 2.53
N MET A 90 1.20 4.13 2.15
CA MET A 90 2.30 4.13 3.10
C MET A 90 2.66 5.53 3.58
N VAL A 91 2.46 6.56 2.74
CA VAL A 91 2.51 7.95 3.20
C VAL A 91 1.44 8.18 4.27
N GLU A 92 0.18 7.82 4.01
CA GLU A 92 -0.90 7.93 5.01
C GLU A 92 -0.56 7.23 6.33
N ASN A 93 -0.03 6.00 6.24
CA ASN A 93 0.40 5.25 7.43
C ASN A 93 1.51 5.97 8.19
N VAL A 94 2.49 6.54 7.48
CA VAL A 94 3.60 7.29 8.10
C VAL A 94 3.08 8.58 8.75
N LEU A 95 2.18 9.33 8.11
CA LEU A 95 1.55 10.52 8.70
C LEU A 95 0.81 10.16 10.00
N ALA A 96 0.00 9.09 9.99
CA ALA A 96 -0.73 8.62 11.15
C ALA A 96 0.20 8.15 12.28
N ALA A 97 1.27 7.40 11.94
CA ALA A 97 2.27 6.96 12.90
C ALA A 97 3.04 8.15 13.50
N SER A 98 3.35 9.16 12.70
CA SER A 98 4.00 10.39 13.16
C SER A 98 3.12 11.18 14.12
N ALA A 99 1.84 11.39 13.80
CA ALA A 99 0.91 12.02 14.72
C ALA A 99 0.74 11.23 16.03
N ALA A 100 0.69 9.90 15.95
CA ALA A 100 0.63 9.06 17.15
C ALA A 100 1.91 9.17 18.01
N ALA A 101 3.09 9.16 17.40
CA ALA A 101 4.37 9.29 18.09
C ALA A 101 4.53 10.66 18.77
N LEU A 102 4.18 11.76 18.09
CA LEU A 102 4.21 13.11 18.67
C LEU A 102 3.23 13.23 19.85
N SER A 103 2.04 12.62 19.74
CA SER A 103 1.07 12.56 20.85
C SER A 103 1.60 11.83 22.09
N LEU A 104 2.61 10.96 21.93
CA LEU A 104 3.26 10.23 23.02
C LEU A 104 4.52 10.96 23.54
N GLY A 105 4.82 12.17 23.06
CA GLY A 105 5.97 12.96 23.47
C GLY A 105 7.30 12.49 22.85
N ILE A 106 7.27 11.71 21.77
CA ILE A 106 8.47 11.34 21.02
C ILE A 106 9.04 12.60 20.36
N SER A 107 10.34 12.84 20.51
CA SER A 107 11.01 14.01 19.93
C SER A 107 11.01 13.95 18.40
N HIS A 108 11.06 15.10 17.72
CA HIS A 108 11.11 15.14 16.26
C HIS A 108 12.34 14.38 15.70
N ALA A 109 13.48 14.47 16.39
CA ALA A 109 14.70 13.76 16.01
C ALA A 109 14.56 12.23 16.14
N ASP A 110 13.91 11.75 17.19
CA ASP A 110 13.67 10.32 17.38
C ASP A 110 12.62 9.79 16.40
N LEU A 111 11.60 10.59 16.10
CA LEU A 111 10.61 10.31 15.06
C LEU A 111 11.29 10.11 13.70
N ALA A 112 12.07 11.12 13.25
CA ALA A 112 12.77 11.07 11.97
C ALA A 112 13.71 9.86 11.89
N ARG A 113 14.45 9.57 12.97
CA ARG A 113 15.34 8.39 13.03
C ARG A 113 14.56 7.07 12.98
N GLY A 114 13.42 6.99 13.64
CA GLY A 114 12.56 5.80 13.61
C GLY A 114 12.01 5.54 12.21
N VAL A 115 11.50 6.58 11.55
CA VAL A 115 11.00 6.51 10.17
C VAL A 115 12.11 6.11 9.19
N ALA A 116 13.30 6.68 9.32
CA ALA A 116 14.43 6.39 8.43
C ALA A 116 14.98 4.97 8.55
N THR A 117 14.85 4.34 9.73
CA THR A 117 15.37 2.99 9.98
C THR A 117 14.33 1.88 9.78
N PHE A 118 13.04 2.23 9.64
CA PHE A 118 11.97 1.29 9.34
C PHE A 118 11.90 1.03 7.82
N THR A 119 12.45 -0.10 7.39
CA THR A 119 12.57 -0.47 5.97
C THR A 119 11.49 -1.47 5.52
N PRO A 120 11.08 -1.46 4.24
CA PRO A 120 10.15 -2.45 3.68
C PRO A 120 10.86 -3.78 3.41
N ASP A 121 11.47 -4.37 4.43
CA ASP A 121 12.18 -5.65 4.37
C ASP A 121 11.53 -6.73 5.23
N VAL A 122 12.01 -7.97 5.07
CA VAL A 122 11.50 -9.14 5.81
C VAL A 122 11.83 -9.14 7.31
N ARG A 123 12.57 -8.15 7.83
CA ARG A 123 12.83 -8.01 9.27
C ARG A 123 11.83 -7.07 9.90
N HIS A 124 11.52 -5.96 9.24
CA HIS A 124 10.67 -4.92 9.79
C HIS A 124 9.21 -5.03 9.34
N ASN A 125 8.95 -5.45 8.09
CA ASN A 125 7.61 -5.40 7.52
C ASN A 125 7.36 -6.50 6.47
N VAL A 126 7.31 -7.75 6.94
CA VAL A 126 7.12 -8.95 6.11
C VAL A 126 5.78 -8.88 5.35
N GLY A 127 5.86 -9.03 4.03
CA GLY A 127 4.71 -9.05 3.14
C GLY A 127 4.00 -7.69 3.01
N ARG A 128 4.68 -6.56 3.24
CA ARG A 128 4.08 -5.22 3.08
C ARG A 128 4.92 -4.42 2.11
N LEU A 129 4.46 -4.34 0.87
CA LEU A 129 5.17 -3.80 -0.28
C LEU A 129 6.65 -4.19 -0.34
N ASN A 130 7.01 -5.45 -0.13
CA ASN A 130 8.41 -5.83 -0.32
C ASN A 130 8.69 -5.94 -1.83
N VAL A 131 9.55 -5.05 -2.35
CA VAL A 131 9.88 -4.97 -3.78
C VAL A 131 11.24 -5.57 -4.05
N TYR A 132 11.33 -6.43 -5.07
CA TYR A 132 12.56 -7.07 -5.51
C TYR A 132 12.77 -6.89 -7.01
N GLY A 133 14.02 -6.66 -7.41
CA GLY A 133 14.48 -6.85 -8.78
C GLY A 133 14.94 -8.29 -9.00
N LEU A 134 14.48 -8.95 -10.06
CA LEU A 134 14.91 -10.28 -10.48
C LEU A 134 14.98 -10.37 -12.00
N ASP A 135 16.16 -10.62 -12.56
CA ASP A 135 16.39 -10.78 -14.00
C ASP A 135 15.75 -9.65 -14.85
N GLY A 136 15.90 -8.40 -14.40
CA GLY A 136 15.34 -7.21 -15.06
C GLY A 136 13.84 -6.99 -14.83
N ARG A 137 13.16 -7.80 -14.03
CA ARG A 137 11.74 -7.66 -13.66
C ARG A 137 11.59 -7.11 -12.25
N LEU A 138 10.44 -6.51 -11.96
CA LEU A 138 10.02 -6.17 -10.60
C LEU A 138 9.11 -7.26 -10.03
N VAL A 139 9.30 -7.63 -8.77
CA VAL A 139 8.39 -8.47 -8.00
C VAL A 139 7.96 -7.72 -6.76
N VAL A 140 6.66 -7.43 -6.64
CA VAL A 140 6.06 -6.67 -5.54
C VAL A 140 5.20 -7.62 -4.71
N VAL A 141 5.63 -7.91 -3.48
CA VAL A 141 4.93 -8.83 -2.57
C VAL A 141 4.20 -8.03 -1.49
N ASP A 142 2.87 -8.16 -1.43
CA ASP A 142 2.04 -7.42 -0.48
C ASP A 142 0.89 -8.26 0.12
N TYR A 143 0.45 -7.92 1.33
CA TYR A 143 -0.61 -8.59 2.08
C TYR A 143 -2.02 -8.10 1.76
N ALA A 144 -2.18 -7.27 0.72
CA ALA A 144 -3.47 -6.84 0.24
C ALA A 144 -4.42 -8.06 0.14
N HIS A 145 -5.64 -7.89 0.62
CA HIS A 145 -6.68 -8.93 0.66
C HIS A 145 -8.08 -8.37 0.37
N ASN A 146 -8.15 -7.11 -0.05
CA ASN A 146 -9.39 -6.38 -0.34
C ASN A 146 -9.17 -5.45 -1.55
N GLU A 147 -10.26 -4.84 -2.02
CA GLU A 147 -10.29 -3.97 -3.20
C GLU A 147 -9.30 -2.80 -3.11
N SER A 148 -9.34 -2.03 -2.01
CA SER A 148 -8.47 -0.86 -1.80
C SER A 148 -6.99 -1.25 -1.77
N GLY A 149 -6.65 -2.36 -1.13
CA GLY A 149 -5.29 -2.89 -1.10
C GLY A 149 -4.81 -3.32 -2.49
N LEU A 150 -5.67 -3.98 -3.28
CA LEU A 150 -5.32 -4.35 -4.65
C LEU A 150 -5.13 -3.12 -5.54
N GLN A 151 -6.02 -2.13 -5.45
CA GLN A 151 -5.91 -0.87 -6.18
C GLN A 151 -4.57 -0.18 -5.87
N SER A 152 -4.25 -0.05 -4.57
CA SER A 152 -2.99 0.51 -4.10
C SER A 152 -1.77 -0.26 -4.61
N LEU A 153 -1.83 -1.59 -4.61
CA LEU A 153 -0.75 -2.45 -5.09
C LEU A 153 -0.52 -2.26 -6.60
N ILE A 154 -1.59 -2.17 -7.39
CA ILE A 154 -1.51 -1.92 -8.84
C ILE A 154 -0.93 -0.54 -9.12
N GLU A 155 -1.48 0.51 -8.50
CA GLU A 155 -1.02 1.89 -8.69
C GLU A 155 0.45 2.04 -8.33
N PHE A 156 0.85 1.51 -7.18
CA PHE A 156 2.24 1.50 -6.74
C PHE A 156 3.14 0.76 -7.73
N SER A 157 2.75 -0.46 -8.15
CA SER A 157 3.55 -1.25 -9.10
C SER A 157 3.73 -0.50 -10.43
N ARG A 158 2.67 0.12 -10.96
CA ARG A 158 2.74 0.95 -12.18
C ARG A 158 3.67 2.14 -12.02
N SER A 159 3.70 2.77 -10.83
CA SER A 159 4.57 3.94 -10.56
C SER A 159 6.07 3.63 -10.63
N LEU A 160 6.45 2.35 -10.54
CA LEU A 160 7.83 1.87 -10.64
C LEU A 160 8.22 1.42 -12.05
N MET A 161 7.25 1.23 -12.93
CA MET A 161 7.46 0.65 -14.26
C MET A 161 7.75 1.72 -15.31
N SER A 162 8.61 1.40 -16.27
CA SER A 162 8.74 2.18 -17.51
C SER A 162 7.57 1.90 -18.46
N PRO A 163 7.16 2.88 -19.29
CA PRO A 163 6.12 2.67 -20.30
C PRO A 163 6.45 1.52 -21.26
N GLY A 164 5.43 0.80 -21.72
CA GLY A 164 5.57 -0.29 -22.70
C GLY A 164 5.75 -1.70 -22.12
N HIS A 165 5.92 -1.82 -20.80
CA HIS A 165 6.01 -3.11 -20.10
C HIS A 165 4.69 -3.52 -19.45
N ARG A 166 4.58 -4.81 -19.13
CA ARG A 166 3.34 -5.42 -18.64
C ARG A 166 3.33 -5.64 -17.12
N LEU A 167 2.22 -5.30 -16.49
CA LEU A 167 1.91 -5.61 -15.11
C LEU A 167 1.10 -6.90 -15.02
N ARG A 168 1.68 -7.91 -14.36
CA ARG A 168 1.02 -9.18 -14.01
C ARG A 168 0.56 -9.10 -12.57
N VAL A 169 -0.72 -9.34 -12.33
CA VAL A 169 -1.32 -9.27 -11.00
C VAL A 169 -1.78 -10.65 -10.56
N ILE A 170 -1.30 -11.09 -9.41
CA ILE A 170 -1.73 -12.32 -8.75
C ILE A 170 -2.71 -11.94 -7.64
N VAL A 171 -3.98 -12.30 -7.82
CA VAL A 171 -5.11 -11.86 -7.00
C VAL A 171 -5.88 -13.02 -6.40
N GLY A 172 -6.22 -12.89 -5.13
CA GLY A 172 -7.10 -13.79 -4.40
C GLY A 172 -7.27 -13.34 -2.95
N THR A 173 -8.33 -13.81 -2.29
CA THR A 173 -8.64 -13.49 -0.89
C THR A 173 -9.16 -14.72 -0.15
N ALA A 174 -9.42 -14.59 1.15
CA ALA A 174 -9.94 -15.67 1.98
C ALA A 174 -11.39 -16.02 1.60
N GLY A 175 -11.75 -17.30 1.68
CA GLY A 175 -13.06 -17.80 1.23
C GLY A 175 -14.25 -17.39 2.10
N ASP A 176 -14.01 -16.99 3.35
CA ASP A 176 -15.05 -16.45 4.26
C ASP A 176 -15.43 -15.00 3.95
N ARG A 177 -14.81 -14.38 2.93
CA ARG A 177 -15.25 -13.08 2.42
C ARG A 177 -16.57 -13.23 1.65
N GLN A 178 -17.37 -12.17 1.69
CA GLN A 178 -18.59 -12.06 0.90
C GLN A 178 -18.27 -12.03 -0.60
N ASP A 179 -19.19 -12.52 -1.43
CA ASP A 179 -19.06 -12.52 -2.89
C ASP A 179 -18.77 -11.13 -3.47
N SER A 180 -19.33 -10.08 -2.85
CA SER A 180 -19.07 -8.68 -3.20
C SER A 180 -17.58 -8.31 -3.19
N VAL A 181 -16.79 -8.92 -2.30
CA VAL A 181 -15.33 -8.71 -2.26
C VAL A 181 -14.65 -9.34 -3.48
N PHE A 182 -15.06 -10.54 -3.88
CA PHE A 182 -14.53 -11.19 -5.09
C PHE A 182 -14.92 -10.41 -6.35
N VAL A 183 -16.16 -9.92 -6.42
CA VAL A 183 -16.62 -9.07 -7.52
C VAL A 183 -15.76 -7.80 -7.63
N ALA A 184 -15.55 -7.10 -6.50
CA ALA A 184 -14.73 -5.89 -6.46
C ALA A 184 -13.27 -6.15 -6.88
N LEU A 185 -12.66 -7.23 -6.38
CA LEU A 185 -11.31 -7.64 -6.79
C LEU A 185 -11.23 -7.93 -8.29
N GLY A 186 -12.25 -8.59 -8.86
CA GLY A 186 -12.34 -8.85 -10.30
C GLY A 186 -12.37 -7.56 -11.13
N HIS A 187 -13.15 -6.56 -10.71
CA HIS A 187 -13.22 -5.27 -11.38
C HIS A 187 -11.88 -4.52 -11.35
N VAL A 188 -11.24 -4.45 -10.17
CA VAL A 188 -9.94 -3.79 -10.03
C VAL A 188 -8.86 -4.50 -10.85
N ALA A 189 -8.82 -5.84 -10.81
CA ALA A 189 -7.87 -6.61 -11.59
C ALA A 189 -8.07 -6.41 -13.11
N ALA A 190 -9.32 -6.44 -13.59
CA ALA A 190 -9.64 -6.22 -15.00
C ALA A 190 -9.23 -4.83 -15.50
N ALA A 191 -9.38 -3.81 -14.65
CA ALA A 191 -9.06 -2.43 -15.01
C ALA A 191 -7.54 -2.15 -14.98
N GLY A 192 -6.82 -2.68 -13.99
CA GLY A 192 -5.44 -2.27 -13.70
C GLY A 192 -4.34 -3.19 -14.22
N ALA A 193 -4.63 -4.47 -14.45
CA ALA A 193 -3.65 -5.46 -14.85
C ALA A 193 -3.60 -5.70 -16.37
N ASP A 194 -2.40 -5.95 -16.89
CA ASP A 194 -2.23 -6.43 -18.27
C ASP A 194 -2.44 -7.94 -18.36
N MET A 195 -2.12 -8.67 -17.28
CA MET A 195 -2.40 -10.09 -17.13
C MET A 195 -2.85 -10.38 -15.68
N VAL A 196 -3.85 -11.22 -15.51
CA VAL A 196 -4.42 -11.58 -14.21
C VAL A 196 -4.21 -13.07 -13.95
N TYR A 197 -3.64 -13.37 -12.79
CA TYR A 197 -3.44 -14.72 -12.27
C TYR A 197 -4.38 -14.88 -11.07
N LEU A 198 -5.44 -15.66 -11.26
CA LEU A 198 -6.36 -15.96 -10.16
C LEU A 198 -5.75 -17.06 -9.31
N LYS A 199 -5.58 -16.78 -8.01
CA LYS A 199 -5.07 -17.73 -7.03
C LYS A 199 -6.11 -18.06 -5.97
N GLU A 200 -6.00 -19.26 -5.43
CA GLU A 200 -6.75 -19.70 -4.27
C GLU A 200 -5.78 -20.34 -3.28
N THR A 201 -5.96 -20.06 -1.99
CA THR A 201 -5.12 -20.62 -0.93
C THR A 201 -5.94 -21.65 -0.15
N PRO A 202 -5.76 -22.97 -0.34
CA PRO A 202 -6.62 -24.00 0.24
C PRO A 202 -6.83 -23.88 1.75
N LYS A 203 -5.78 -23.52 2.49
CA LYS A 203 -5.81 -23.27 3.94
C LYS A 203 -6.78 -22.14 4.35
N TYR A 204 -7.06 -21.21 3.44
CA TYR A 204 -7.93 -20.05 3.67
C TYR A 204 -9.28 -20.13 2.95
N LEU A 205 -9.71 -21.30 2.50
CA LEU A 205 -11.06 -21.51 1.97
C LEU A 205 -12.16 -21.23 3.00
N ARG A 206 -11.90 -21.55 4.28
CA ARG A 206 -12.78 -21.22 5.42
C ARG A 206 -14.26 -21.56 5.19
N GLY A 207 -14.51 -22.71 4.57
CA GLY A 207 -15.85 -23.22 4.28
C GLY A 207 -16.39 -22.92 2.88
N ARG A 208 -15.75 -22.03 2.10
CA ARG A 208 -16.10 -21.86 0.69
C ARG A 208 -15.59 -23.04 -0.15
N PRO A 209 -16.42 -23.62 -1.04
CA PRO A 209 -15.97 -24.60 -2.03
C PRO A 209 -14.81 -24.09 -2.88
N ALA A 210 -13.84 -24.97 -3.14
CA ALA A 210 -12.69 -24.65 -3.97
C ALA A 210 -13.13 -24.20 -5.37
N GLY A 211 -12.53 -23.12 -5.87
CA GLY A 211 -12.79 -22.53 -7.18
C GLY A 211 -14.00 -21.59 -7.25
N GLU A 212 -14.87 -21.54 -6.24
CA GLU A 212 -16.07 -20.70 -6.28
C GLU A 212 -15.73 -19.20 -6.32
N GLY A 213 -14.83 -18.75 -5.44
CA GLY A 213 -14.37 -17.35 -5.43
C GLY A 213 -13.60 -16.98 -6.70
N VAL A 214 -12.82 -17.92 -7.23
CA VAL A 214 -12.11 -17.78 -8.50
C VAL A 214 -13.08 -17.64 -9.67
N ALA A 215 -14.16 -18.44 -9.69
CA ALA A 215 -15.18 -18.36 -10.73
C ALA A 215 -15.90 -17.01 -10.74
N ILE A 216 -16.19 -16.45 -9.55
CA ILE A 216 -16.77 -15.10 -9.43
C ILE A 216 -15.85 -14.05 -10.04
N MET A 217 -14.58 -14.02 -9.64
CA MET A 217 -13.59 -13.07 -10.19
C MET A 217 -13.43 -13.23 -11.71
N ARG A 218 -13.32 -14.48 -12.18
CA ARG A 218 -13.23 -14.82 -13.61
C ARG A 218 -14.41 -14.24 -14.40
N GLY A 219 -15.64 -14.50 -13.95
CA GLY A 219 -16.84 -14.03 -14.63
C GLY A 219 -16.89 -12.50 -14.73
N VAL A 220 -16.45 -11.78 -13.69
CA VAL A 220 -16.35 -10.32 -13.71
C VAL A 220 -15.31 -9.83 -14.71
N ILE A 221 -14.14 -10.45 -14.74
CA ILE A 221 -13.05 -10.07 -15.67
C ILE A 221 -13.44 -10.35 -17.12
N GLU A 222 -14.10 -11.47 -17.39
CA GLU A 222 -14.61 -11.82 -18.71
C GLU A 222 -15.71 -10.85 -19.16
N ALA A 223 -16.66 -10.53 -18.28
CA ALA A 223 -17.73 -9.57 -18.57
C ALA A 223 -17.20 -8.15 -18.83
N ALA A 224 -16.04 -7.79 -18.26
CA ALA A 224 -15.35 -6.54 -18.54
C ALA A 224 -14.57 -6.53 -19.88
N GLY A 225 -14.64 -7.61 -20.68
CA GLY A 225 -13.89 -7.75 -21.93
C GLY A 225 -12.39 -8.03 -21.75
N ALA A 226 -11.96 -8.36 -20.53
CA ALA A 226 -10.58 -8.63 -20.18
C ALA A 226 -10.26 -10.14 -20.10
N GLY A 227 -11.15 -11.01 -20.61
CA GLY A 227 -10.96 -12.47 -20.57
C GLY A 227 -9.66 -12.95 -21.22
N GLY A 228 -9.19 -12.29 -22.28
CA GLY A 228 -7.90 -12.58 -22.92
C GLY A 228 -6.66 -12.26 -22.07
N ARG A 229 -6.83 -11.66 -20.90
CA ARG A 229 -5.76 -11.35 -19.92
C ARG A 229 -5.68 -12.37 -18.80
N LEU A 230 -6.61 -13.33 -18.73
CA LEU A 230 -6.61 -14.35 -17.70
C LEU A 230 -5.56 -15.41 -18.00
N TYR A 231 -4.72 -15.70 -17.01
CA TYR A 231 -3.94 -16.92 -16.97
C TYR A 231 -4.75 -18.01 -16.25
N ASP A 232 -4.64 -19.26 -16.71
CA ASP A 232 -5.37 -20.37 -16.11
C ASP A 232 -4.99 -20.56 -14.63
N VAL A 233 -5.98 -21.01 -13.85
CA VAL A 233 -5.94 -20.96 -12.37
C VAL A 233 -4.63 -21.52 -11.84
N ALA A 234 -3.87 -20.68 -11.14
CA ALA A 234 -2.69 -21.11 -10.44
C ALA A 234 -3.09 -21.54 -9.02
N LEU A 235 -2.64 -22.72 -8.61
CA LEU A 235 -2.87 -23.23 -7.26
C LEU A 235 -1.90 -22.52 -6.29
N GLY A 236 -2.42 -21.75 -5.34
CA GLY A 236 -1.58 -21.08 -4.33
C GLY A 236 -0.82 -19.85 -4.83
N GLU A 237 -0.08 -19.23 -3.92
CA GLU A 237 0.65 -17.97 -4.14
C GLU A 237 2.00 -18.23 -4.81
N TYR A 238 2.67 -19.30 -4.39
CA TYR A 238 3.97 -19.67 -4.91
C TYR A 238 3.93 -20.10 -6.38
N ASP A 239 3.02 -21.02 -6.74
CA ASP A 239 2.94 -21.52 -8.11
C ASP A 239 2.42 -20.44 -9.07
N ALA A 240 1.53 -19.55 -8.59
CA ALA A 240 1.11 -18.37 -9.35
C ALA A 240 2.26 -17.41 -9.64
N LEU A 241 3.14 -17.18 -8.66
CA LEU A 241 4.32 -16.35 -8.85
C LEU A 241 5.30 -16.99 -9.83
N LEU A 242 5.52 -18.31 -9.76
CA LEU A 242 6.36 -19.01 -10.73
C LEU A 242 5.80 -18.90 -12.15
N ALA A 243 4.51 -19.15 -12.34
CA ALA A 243 3.86 -19.03 -13.64
C ALA A 243 3.95 -17.60 -14.20
N ALA A 244 3.74 -16.59 -13.35
CA ALA A 244 3.85 -15.19 -13.75
C ALA A 244 5.29 -14.80 -14.12
N LEU A 245 6.28 -15.31 -13.40
CA LEU A 245 7.70 -15.12 -13.71
C LEU A 245 8.07 -15.77 -15.03
N ASP A 246 7.69 -17.03 -15.25
CA ASP A 246 8.01 -17.79 -16.46
C ASP A 246 7.41 -17.14 -17.72
N ALA A 247 6.23 -16.52 -17.59
CA ALA A 247 5.55 -15.80 -18.68
C ALA A 247 5.93 -14.31 -18.80
N SER A 248 6.88 -13.81 -18.00
CA SER A 248 7.27 -12.39 -17.97
C SER A 248 8.56 -12.10 -18.72
N GLU A 249 8.69 -10.86 -19.19
CA GLU A 249 9.87 -10.35 -19.89
C GLU A 249 10.61 -9.32 -19.01
N PRO A 250 11.91 -9.07 -19.24
CA PRO A 250 12.61 -7.95 -18.62
C PRO A 250 11.85 -6.62 -18.79
N GLY A 251 11.76 -5.85 -17.71
CA GLY A 251 10.97 -4.61 -17.60
C GLY A 251 9.55 -4.81 -17.10
N ASP A 252 9.01 -6.04 -17.14
CA ASP A 252 7.70 -6.35 -16.55
C ASP A 252 7.72 -6.31 -15.02
N ALA A 253 6.53 -6.12 -14.44
CA ALA A 253 6.31 -6.24 -13.01
C ALA A 253 5.31 -7.35 -12.69
N ILE A 254 5.56 -8.07 -11.60
CA ILE A 254 4.66 -9.05 -11.01
C ILE A 254 4.27 -8.54 -9.62
N ALA A 255 2.99 -8.23 -9.44
CA ALA A 255 2.43 -7.83 -8.16
C ALA A 255 1.59 -8.95 -7.57
N ILE A 256 1.83 -9.34 -6.31
CA ILE A 256 1.15 -10.47 -5.67
C ILE A 256 0.51 -10.08 -4.35
N MET A 257 -0.78 -10.43 -4.23
CA MET A 257 -1.50 -10.52 -2.96
C MET A 257 -1.11 -11.81 -2.23
N CYS A 258 -0.18 -11.71 -1.29
CA CYS A 258 0.47 -12.82 -0.60
C CYS A 258 0.14 -12.82 0.91
N VAL A 259 -0.69 -13.76 1.35
CA VAL A 259 -1.21 -13.88 2.72
C VAL A 259 -0.74 -15.13 3.47
N ASP A 260 -0.12 -16.11 2.80
CA ASP A 260 0.34 -17.36 3.45
C ASP A 260 1.80 -17.73 3.16
N GLU A 261 2.21 -17.69 1.90
CA GLU A 261 3.46 -18.31 1.42
C GLU A 261 4.63 -17.32 1.33
N GLN A 262 4.54 -16.19 2.03
CA GLN A 262 5.54 -15.10 1.98
C GLN A 262 6.97 -15.59 2.19
N LEU A 263 7.21 -16.37 3.25
CA LEU A 263 8.55 -16.88 3.57
C LEU A 263 9.09 -17.82 2.48
N ARG A 264 8.21 -18.64 1.89
CA ARG A 264 8.57 -19.53 0.77
C ARG A 264 8.91 -18.72 -0.48
N ILE A 265 8.13 -17.68 -0.78
CA ILE A 265 8.36 -16.75 -1.89
C ILE A 265 9.69 -16.00 -1.68
N PHE A 266 9.94 -15.43 -0.50
CA PHE A 266 11.19 -14.73 -0.22
C PHE A 266 12.41 -15.65 -0.27
N GLY A 267 12.28 -16.91 0.19
CA GLY A 267 13.30 -17.93 0.03
C GLY A 267 13.63 -18.16 -1.45
N MET A 268 12.60 -18.38 -2.28
CA MET A 268 12.78 -18.57 -3.73
C MET A 268 13.38 -17.35 -4.43
N LEU A 269 12.91 -16.15 -4.10
CA LEU A 269 13.47 -14.91 -4.66
C LEU A 269 14.96 -14.79 -4.33
N ARG A 270 15.34 -15.03 -3.07
CA ARG A 270 16.74 -15.03 -2.64
C ARG A 270 17.55 -16.09 -3.39
N ASP A 271 17.05 -17.31 -3.50
CA ASP A 271 17.75 -18.43 -4.13
C ASP A 271 17.92 -18.21 -5.65
N ARG A 272 17.01 -17.46 -6.28
CA ARG A 272 17.14 -16.97 -7.67
C ARG A 272 17.98 -15.69 -7.81
N GLY A 273 18.58 -15.18 -6.72
CA GLY A 273 19.47 -14.02 -6.75
C GLY A 273 18.77 -12.67 -6.79
N ALA A 274 17.47 -12.60 -6.48
CA ALA A 274 16.73 -11.35 -6.41
C ALA A 274 17.36 -10.39 -5.40
N ARG A 275 17.26 -9.09 -5.70
CA ARG A 275 17.78 -8.01 -4.85
C ARG A 275 16.64 -7.10 -4.43
N PRO A 276 16.59 -6.62 -3.18
CA PRO A 276 15.65 -5.57 -2.80
C PRO A 276 15.76 -4.40 -3.79
N TRP A 277 14.63 -3.92 -4.26
CA TRP A 277 14.60 -2.75 -5.12
C TRP A 277 14.93 -1.52 -4.27
N VAL A 278 15.82 -0.69 -4.79
CA VAL A 278 16.20 0.59 -4.19
C VAL A 278 16.03 1.64 -5.27
N GLU A 279 15.39 2.74 -4.92
CA GLU A 279 15.26 3.87 -5.84
C GLU A 279 16.66 4.41 -6.14
N SER A 280 17.05 4.42 -7.42
CA SER A 280 18.32 5.02 -7.80
C SER A 280 18.18 6.54 -7.75
N ALA A 281 19.15 7.23 -7.15
CA ALA A 281 19.16 8.70 -7.01
C ALA A 281 19.26 9.48 -8.35
N ALA A 282 19.08 8.81 -9.50
CA ALA A 282 19.39 9.34 -10.83
C ALA A 282 18.20 9.95 -11.58
N SER A 283 16.99 9.98 -11.01
CA SER A 283 15.79 10.50 -11.71
C SER A 283 15.40 11.94 -11.36
N SER A 284 16.23 12.70 -10.62
CA SER A 284 15.97 14.11 -10.27
C SER A 284 16.75 15.14 -11.10
N SER A 285 17.50 14.74 -12.13
CA SER A 285 18.32 15.65 -12.95
C SER A 285 17.89 15.76 -14.42
N SER A 286 16.59 15.85 -14.71
CA SER A 286 16.11 16.23 -16.04
C SER A 286 14.89 17.15 -15.93
N GLY A 287 15.14 18.42 -15.65
CA GLY A 287 14.08 19.43 -15.54
C GLY A 287 14.59 20.86 -15.29
N GLN A 288 15.83 21.16 -15.68
CA GLN A 288 16.31 22.54 -15.87
C GLN A 288 17.17 22.51 -17.13
N ASP A 289 16.54 22.86 -18.26
CA ASP A 289 17.13 23.47 -19.46
C ASP A 289 16.12 23.35 -20.61
N ALA A 290 15.20 24.32 -20.68
CA ALA A 290 14.57 24.84 -21.90
C ALA A 290 13.80 26.13 -21.56
#